data_AF-A0A919QWQ2-F1
#
_entry.id   AF-A0A919QWQ2-F1
#
_cell.length_a   1.000
_cell.length_b   1.000
_cell.length_c   1.000
_cell.angle_alpha   90.00
_cell.angle_beta   90.00
_cell.angle_gamma   90.00
#
_symmetry.space_group_name_H-M   'P 1'
#
loop_
_entity.id
_entity.type
_entity.pdbx_description
1 polymer ?
#
loop_
_entity_poly.entity_id
_entity_poly.type
_entity_poly.pdbx_seq_one_letter_code
_entity_poly.pdbx_strand_id
1 'polypeptide(L)'
;MMREVSLRANVTAPDAARAAALLDPLLAALAEPVTGRPAPESYAWKIPGTWMVSAELAARPAGDARALVAGLTGRLPMTGWWTSGDADAADAVWDAGEDTEPPFPGVTWVSVAAAHPGDPDAEAVPDEELLPDRPAGGLDEGLLEYLRADQETTGRARPGDDRGR
;
A
#
# COMPACT_ATOMS: atom_id res chain seq x y z
N MET A 1 -11.69 7.50 -25.77
CA MET A 1 -11.00 6.44 -24.99
C MET A 1 -11.60 6.43 -23.59
N MET A 2 -11.66 5.30 -22.92
CA MET A 2 -12.10 5.23 -21.51
C MET A 2 -10.87 5.27 -20.59
N ARG A 3 -11.07 5.64 -19.33
CA ARG A 3 -10.09 5.52 -18.24
C ARG A 3 -10.48 4.38 -17.32
N GLU A 4 -9.52 3.54 -16.98
CA GLU A 4 -9.63 2.59 -15.89
C GLU A 4 -9.38 3.32 -14.57
N VAL A 5 -10.15 2.95 -13.56
CA VAL A 5 -10.04 3.55 -12.23
C VAL A 5 -9.98 2.42 -11.22
N SER A 6 -8.99 2.47 -10.35
CA SER A 6 -8.77 1.46 -9.33
C SER A 6 -8.63 2.08 -7.95
N LEU A 7 -9.06 1.31 -6.95
CA LEU A 7 -8.83 1.55 -5.54
C LEU A 7 -8.03 0.37 -5.01
N ARG A 8 -6.92 0.63 -4.33
CA ARG A 8 -6.15 -0.37 -3.60
C ARG A 8 -6.00 0.08 -2.15
N ALA A 9 -6.01 -0.86 -1.22
CA ALA A 9 -5.75 -0.58 0.19
C ALA A 9 -4.96 -1.72 0.84
N ASN A 10 -4.11 -1.36 1.81
CA ASN A 10 -3.57 -2.31 2.75
C ASN A 10 -4.41 -2.29 4.02
N VAL A 11 -4.80 -3.49 4.46
CA VAL A 11 -5.67 -3.66 5.63
C VAL A 11 -5.13 -4.70 6.58
N THR A 12 -5.24 -4.45 7.88
CA THR A 12 -4.96 -5.43 8.92
C THR A 12 -6.19 -6.29 9.17
N ALA A 13 -6.07 -7.60 8.95
CA ALA A 13 -7.19 -8.53 9.10
C ALA A 13 -6.72 -9.95 9.44
N PRO A 14 -7.52 -10.74 10.18
CA PRO A 14 -7.17 -12.11 10.54
C PRO A 14 -7.19 -13.08 9.34
N ASP A 15 -7.96 -12.77 8.30
CA ASP A 15 -8.13 -13.60 7.11
C ASP A 15 -8.57 -12.77 5.88
N ALA A 16 -8.51 -13.40 4.71
CA ALA A 16 -8.87 -12.78 3.43
C ALA A 16 -10.33 -12.30 3.38
N ALA A 17 -11.28 -13.04 3.97
CA ALA A 17 -12.69 -12.67 3.93
C ALA A 17 -12.94 -11.39 4.72
N ARG A 18 -12.31 -11.27 5.90
CA ARG A 18 -12.35 -10.05 6.70
C ARG A 18 -11.62 -8.91 6.01
N ALA A 19 -10.48 -9.16 5.37
CA ALA A 19 -9.77 -8.15 4.59
C ALA A 19 -10.66 -7.57 3.48
N ALA A 20 -11.33 -8.42 2.69
CA ALA A 20 -12.25 -7.98 1.64
C ALA A 20 -13.36 -7.07 2.18
N ALA A 21 -13.98 -7.43 3.31
CA ALA A 21 -15.05 -6.67 3.93
C ALA A 21 -14.62 -5.28 4.42
N LEU A 22 -13.33 -5.09 4.76
CA LEU A 22 -12.80 -3.78 5.17
C LEU A 22 -12.71 -2.77 4.02
N LEU A 23 -12.80 -3.23 2.77
CA LEU A 23 -12.87 -2.34 1.60
C LEU A 23 -14.28 -1.75 1.40
N ASP A 24 -15.33 -2.38 1.92
CA ASP A 24 -16.72 -1.97 1.67
C ASP A 24 -17.03 -0.53 2.15
N PRO A 25 -16.57 -0.07 3.33
CA PRO A 25 -16.79 1.31 3.76
C PRO A 25 -16.10 2.34 2.86
N LEU A 26 -14.92 2.03 2.31
CA LEU A 26 -14.22 2.89 1.36
C LEU A 26 -15.02 3.03 0.07
N LEU A 27 -15.51 1.92 -0.46
CA LEU A 27 -16.34 1.89 -1.68
C LEU A 27 -17.67 2.61 -1.48
N ALA A 28 -18.29 2.45 -0.31
CA ALA A 28 -19.51 3.18 0.05
C ALA A 28 -19.27 4.69 0.10
N ALA A 29 -18.14 5.14 0.64
CA ALA A 29 -17.77 6.55 0.69
C ALA A 29 -17.47 7.16 -0.69
N LEU A 30 -16.83 6.38 -1.58
CA LEU A 30 -16.62 6.81 -2.97
C LEU A 30 -17.95 6.96 -3.73
N ALA A 31 -18.97 6.17 -3.35
CA ALA A 31 -20.27 6.11 -4.02
C ALA A 31 -20.14 5.82 -5.53
N GLU A 32 -19.19 4.95 -5.89
CA GLU A 32 -18.88 4.57 -7.26
C GLU A 32 -19.31 3.14 -7.57
N PRO A 33 -19.82 2.85 -8.79
CA PRO A 33 -20.08 1.47 -9.19
C PRO A 33 -18.77 0.68 -9.28
N VAL A 34 -18.76 -0.50 -8.68
CA VAL A 34 -17.63 -1.44 -8.71
C VAL A 34 -17.84 -2.44 -9.83
N THR A 35 -16.84 -2.61 -10.69
CA THR A 35 -16.88 -3.54 -11.84
C THR A 35 -16.09 -4.81 -11.59
N GLY A 36 -15.13 -4.78 -10.67
CA GLY A 36 -14.27 -5.91 -10.35
C GLY A 36 -13.76 -5.85 -8.92
N ARG A 37 -13.61 -7.02 -8.29
CA ARG A 37 -12.99 -7.19 -6.97
C ARG A 37 -12.09 -8.42 -7.00
N PRO A 38 -10.80 -8.26 -7.35
CA PRO A 38 -9.83 -9.33 -7.23
C PRO A 38 -9.80 -9.91 -5.81
N ALA A 39 -9.38 -11.18 -5.71
CA ALA A 39 -9.23 -11.81 -4.40
C ALA A 39 -8.17 -11.08 -3.57
N PRO A 40 -8.38 -10.90 -2.25
CA PRO A 40 -7.36 -10.33 -1.36
C PRO A 40 -6.06 -11.13 -1.40
N GLU A 41 -4.95 -10.40 -1.42
CA GLU A 41 -3.61 -10.98 -1.44
C GLU A 41 -2.92 -10.77 -0.09
N SER A 42 -2.23 -11.79 0.39
CA SER A 42 -1.48 -11.67 1.64
C SER A 42 -0.26 -10.79 1.44
N TYR A 43 -0.14 -9.73 2.25
CA TYR A 43 1.03 -8.85 2.30
C TYR A 43 1.93 -9.17 3.50
N ALA A 44 1.74 -10.36 4.09
CA ALA A 44 2.43 -10.79 5.31
C ALA A 44 3.95 -10.90 5.18
N TRP A 45 4.48 -10.98 3.95
CA TRP A 45 5.92 -10.99 3.69
C TRP A 45 6.58 -9.66 4.04
N LYS A 46 5.85 -8.53 3.97
CA LYS A 46 6.33 -7.20 4.36
C LYS A 46 5.80 -6.79 5.73
N ILE A 47 4.51 -7.01 5.98
CA ILE A 47 3.84 -6.62 7.23
C ILE A 47 2.92 -7.77 7.69
N PRO A 48 3.30 -8.52 8.75
CA PRO A 48 2.48 -9.61 9.27
C PRO A 48 1.04 -9.18 9.58
N GLY A 49 0.07 -10.01 9.22
CA GLY A 49 -1.37 -9.74 9.44
C GLY A 49 -1.98 -8.70 8.49
N THR A 50 -1.24 -8.24 7.48
CA THR A 50 -1.72 -7.28 6.48
C THR A 50 -2.07 -7.96 5.16
N TRP A 51 -3.13 -7.47 4.54
CA TRP A 51 -3.65 -7.91 3.25
C TRP A 51 -3.74 -6.73 2.30
N MET A 52 -3.40 -6.96 1.03
CA MET A 52 -3.70 -6.05 -0.05
C MET A 52 -5.07 -6.38 -0.61
N VAL A 53 -5.96 -5.39 -0.66
CA VAL A 53 -7.31 -5.48 -1.22
C VAL A 53 -7.48 -4.45 -2.31
N SER A 54 -8.16 -4.82 -3.40
CA SER A 54 -8.35 -3.95 -4.54
C SER A 54 -9.79 -3.99 -5.06
N ALA A 55 -10.20 -2.93 -5.72
CA ALA A 55 -11.45 -2.84 -6.47
C ALA A 55 -11.23 -2.04 -7.76
N GLU A 56 -11.85 -2.52 -8.83
CA GLU A 56 -11.97 -1.80 -10.09
C GLU A 56 -13.30 -1.02 -10.08
N LEU A 57 -13.22 0.26 -10.40
CA LEU A 57 -14.39 1.14 -10.46
C LEU A 57 -14.81 1.34 -11.93
N ALA A 58 -16.07 1.70 -12.12
CA ALA A 58 -16.62 1.93 -13.45
C ALA A 58 -15.77 2.91 -14.26
N ALA A 59 -15.34 2.45 -15.44
CA ALA A 59 -14.53 3.24 -16.33
C ALA A 59 -15.18 4.59 -16.66
N ARG A 60 -14.36 5.63 -16.79
CA ARG A 60 -14.80 6.99 -17.07
C ARG A 60 -14.48 7.42 -18.50
N PRO A 61 -15.27 8.31 -19.11
CA PRO A 61 -14.86 8.96 -20.36
C PRO A 61 -13.48 9.62 -20.18
N ALA A 62 -12.68 9.64 -21.25
CA ALA A 62 -11.43 10.39 -21.26
C ALA A 62 -11.66 11.84 -20.81
N GLY A 63 -10.79 12.30 -19.92
CA GLY A 63 -10.80 13.60 -19.24
C GLY A 63 -9.50 13.74 -18.46
N ASP A 64 -9.33 14.79 -17.67
CA ASP A 64 -8.12 14.97 -16.86
C ASP A 64 -8.07 13.95 -15.71
N ALA A 65 -7.06 13.07 -15.72
CA ALA A 65 -6.88 12.03 -14.70
C ALA A 65 -6.63 12.61 -13.30
N ARG A 66 -5.83 13.69 -13.16
CA ARG A 66 -5.63 14.38 -11.88
C ARG A 66 -6.94 14.90 -11.31
N ALA A 67 -7.78 15.52 -12.16
CA ALA A 67 -9.06 16.05 -11.72
C ALA A 67 -10.01 14.93 -11.26
N LEU A 68 -10.01 13.79 -11.96
CA LEU A 68 -10.77 12.61 -11.58
C LEU A 68 -10.32 12.05 -10.22
N VAL A 69 -9.01 11.82 -10.05
CA VAL A 69 -8.43 11.31 -8.80
C VAL A 69 -8.72 12.25 -7.63
N ALA A 70 -8.48 13.56 -7.79
CA ALA A 70 -8.79 14.55 -6.75
C ALA A 70 -10.28 14.57 -6.37
N GLY A 71 -11.17 14.40 -7.36
CA GLY A 71 -12.60 14.32 -7.13
C GLY A 71 -13.05 13.05 -6.41
N LEU A 72 -12.31 11.94 -6.55
CA LEU A 72 -12.56 10.69 -5.85
C LEU A 72 -12.01 10.73 -4.42
N THR A 73 -10.75 11.12 -4.24
CA THR A 73 -10.14 11.21 -2.90
C THR A 73 -10.79 12.27 -2.04
N GLY A 74 -11.30 13.37 -2.64
CA GLY A 74 -12.08 14.38 -1.92
C GLY A 74 -13.41 13.89 -1.33
N ARG A 75 -13.87 12.68 -1.69
CA ARG A 75 -15.05 12.03 -1.07
C ARG A 75 -14.68 11.19 0.15
N LEU A 76 -13.41 10.81 0.26
CA LEU A 76 -12.92 10.04 1.39
C LEU A 76 -12.62 10.99 2.56
N PRO A 77 -13.00 10.64 3.80
CA PRO A 77 -12.71 11.44 5.00
C PRO A 77 -11.23 11.33 5.43
N MET A 78 -10.30 11.27 4.47
CA MET A 78 -8.86 11.21 4.67
C MET A 78 -8.25 12.53 4.22
N THR A 79 -7.27 13.03 4.97
CA THR A 79 -6.53 14.25 4.63
C THR A 79 -5.05 13.94 4.48
N GLY A 80 -4.30 14.82 3.79
CA GLY A 80 -2.87 14.62 3.58
C GLY A 80 -2.52 13.65 2.45
N TRP A 81 -3.36 13.56 1.42
CA TRP A 81 -3.07 12.75 0.23
C TRP A 81 -1.82 13.24 -0.50
N TRP A 82 -0.98 12.28 -0.91
CA TRP A 82 0.14 12.50 -1.81
C TRP A 82 -0.33 12.21 -3.22
N THR A 83 -0.21 13.17 -4.14
CA THR A 83 -0.74 13.04 -5.51
C THR A 83 0.37 13.10 -6.54
N SER A 84 0.33 12.22 -7.52
CA SER A 84 1.28 12.14 -8.63
C SER A 84 0.60 11.96 -9.99
N GLY A 85 1.39 11.98 -11.05
CA GLY A 85 0.93 11.85 -12.44
C GLY A 85 0.47 13.17 -13.06
N ASP A 86 -0.23 13.10 -14.20
CA ASP A 86 -0.68 14.20 -15.06
C ASP A 86 -2.10 13.99 -15.64
N ALA A 87 -2.45 14.72 -16.71
CA ALA A 87 -3.78 14.64 -17.29
C ALA A 87 -4.07 13.26 -17.92
N ASP A 88 -3.05 12.48 -18.26
CA ASP A 88 -3.14 11.20 -18.95
C ASP A 88 -3.10 10.00 -18.00
N ALA A 89 -2.38 10.09 -16.88
CA ALA A 89 -2.41 9.10 -15.80
C ALA A 89 -2.12 9.78 -14.47
N ALA A 90 -2.91 9.49 -13.42
CA ALA A 90 -2.71 10.07 -12.10
C ALA A 90 -3.09 9.10 -11.00
N ASP A 91 -2.50 9.33 -9.83
CA ASP A 91 -2.80 8.58 -8.62
C ASP A 91 -2.72 9.47 -7.38
N ALA A 92 -3.32 8.99 -6.31
CA ALA A 92 -3.24 9.60 -5.00
C ALA A 92 -3.14 8.52 -3.93
N VAL A 93 -2.18 8.71 -3.03
CA VAL A 93 -1.85 7.79 -1.95
C VAL A 93 -2.11 8.45 -0.60
N TRP A 94 -2.68 7.69 0.33
CA TRP A 94 -2.85 8.06 1.71
C TRP A 94 -2.28 6.97 2.62
N ASP A 95 -1.62 7.38 3.69
CA ASP A 95 -1.06 6.52 4.73
C ASP A 95 -1.56 7.05 6.09
N ALA A 96 -1.96 6.14 6.98
CA ALA A 96 -2.41 6.51 8.33
C ALA A 96 -1.29 7.19 9.15
N GLY A 97 -0.02 6.89 8.88
CA GLY A 97 1.08 7.24 9.76
C GLY A 97 0.96 6.55 11.12
N GLU A 98 1.91 6.82 12.02
CA GLU A 98 1.98 6.13 13.31
C GLU A 98 1.07 6.76 14.39
N ASP A 99 0.73 8.04 14.24
CA ASP A 99 0.02 8.84 15.25
C ASP A 99 -1.42 9.23 14.86
N THR A 100 -1.92 8.76 13.71
CA THR A 100 -3.30 9.08 13.27
C THR A 100 -4.19 7.86 13.43
N GLU A 101 -5.31 8.00 14.13
CA GLU A 101 -6.36 6.99 14.06
C GLU A 101 -6.99 7.01 12.66
N PRO A 102 -6.94 5.91 11.90
CA PRO A 102 -7.45 5.89 10.54
C PRO A 102 -8.99 6.03 10.56
N PRO A 103 -9.58 6.87 9.70
CA PRO A 103 -11.03 7.06 9.64
C PRO A 103 -11.79 5.78 9.25
N PHE A 104 -11.08 4.79 8.69
CA PHE A 104 -11.57 3.45 8.44
C PHE A 104 -10.74 2.44 9.25
N PRO A 105 -11.31 1.82 10.30
CA PRO A 105 -10.57 0.92 11.17
C PRO A 105 -9.94 -0.24 10.40
N GLY A 106 -8.65 -0.48 10.66
CA GLY A 106 -7.87 -1.53 10.02
C GLY A 106 -7.36 -1.19 8.62
N VAL A 107 -7.69 -0.03 8.06
CA VAL A 107 -7.07 0.48 6.83
C VAL A 107 -5.83 1.28 7.20
N THR A 108 -4.66 0.87 6.70
CA THR A 108 -3.38 1.53 7.01
C THR A 108 -2.83 2.33 5.84
N TRP A 109 -3.23 1.98 4.61
CA TRP A 109 -2.78 2.62 3.38
C TRP A 109 -3.86 2.51 2.31
N VAL A 110 -4.00 3.54 1.47
CA VAL A 110 -4.95 3.58 0.35
C VAL A 110 -4.30 4.25 -0.86
N SER A 111 -4.55 3.73 -2.05
CA SER A 111 -4.27 4.40 -3.32
C SER A 111 -5.50 4.41 -4.21
N VAL A 112 -5.74 5.54 -4.88
CA VAL A 112 -6.73 5.71 -5.95
C VAL A 112 -5.98 6.10 -7.21
N ALA A 113 -6.14 5.34 -8.29
CA ALA A 113 -5.47 5.60 -9.55
C ALA A 113 -6.47 5.70 -10.72
N ALA A 114 -6.12 6.51 -11.72
CA ALA A 114 -6.84 6.61 -12.98
C ALA A 114 -5.87 6.72 -14.16
N ALA A 115 -5.99 5.83 -15.14
CA ALA A 115 -5.10 5.78 -16.30
C ALA A 115 -5.82 5.21 -17.54
N HIS A 116 -5.15 5.22 -18.69
CA HIS A 116 -5.66 4.53 -19.87
C HIS A 116 -5.46 3.01 -19.76
N PRO A 117 -6.40 2.20 -20.31
CA PRO A 117 -6.23 0.75 -20.38
C PRO A 117 -4.90 0.38 -21.05
N GLY A 118 -4.10 -0.44 -20.35
CA GLY A 118 -2.81 -0.92 -20.85
C GLY A 118 -1.68 0.11 -20.83
N ASP A 119 -1.86 1.24 -20.16
CA ASP A 119 -0.78 2.20 -19.88
C ASP A 119 0.17 1.60 -18.82
N PRO A 120 1.45 1.36 -19.13
CA PRO A 120 2.42 0.84 -18.16
C PRO A 120 2.67 1.80 -17.00
N ASP A 121 2.38 3.09 -17.17
CA ASP A 121 2.49 4.08 -16.09
C ASP A 121 1.29 4.00 -15.12
N ALA A 122 0.24 3.24 -15.45
CA ALA A 122 -0.86 2.91 -14.53
C ALA A 122 -0.44 1.96 -13.40
N GLU A 123 0.62 1.16 -13.62
CA GLU A 123 1.19 0.23 -12.62
C GLU A 123 2.37 0.83 -11.85
N ALA A 124 2.78 2.07 -12.16
CA ALA A 124 4.00 2.65 -11.61
C ALA A 124 3.74 3.38 -10.27
N VAL A 125 3.31 2.61 -9.28
CA VAL A 125 3.94 2.72 -7.97
C VAL A 125 4.59 1.36 -7.70
N PRO A 126 5.93 1.23 -7.87
CA PRO A 126 6.60 0.04 -7.40
C PRO A 126 6.33 -0.10 -5.90
N ASP A 127 5.91 -1.30 -5.48
CA ASP A 127 5.61 -1.71 -4.09
C ASP A 127 6.75 -1.45 -3.07
N GLU A 128 7.88 -0.89 -3.51
CA GLU A 128 9.10 -0.69 -2.74
C GLU A 128 9.41 0.78 -2.41
N GLU A 129 8.89 1.79 -3.12
CA GLU A 129 9.40 3.19 -3.01
C GLU A 129 8.42 4.26 -2.50
N LEU A 130 7.14 3.96 -2.20
CA LEU A 130 6.16 4.95 -1.70
C LEU A 130 5.68 4.75 -0.26
N LEU A 131 6.40 3.97 0.56
CA LEU A 131 6.36 4.23 2.00
C LEU A 131 7.40 5.30 2.28
N PRO A 132 7.11 6.33 3.10
CA PRO A 132 8.19 7.18 3.57
C PRO A 132 9.28 6.28 4.14
N ASP A 133 10.54 6.53 3.78
CA ASP A 133 11.64 6.17 4.67
C ASP A 133 11.20 6.66 6.04
N ARG A 134 10.82 5.72 6.92
CA ARG A 134 10.47 6.06 8.30
C ARG A 134 11.58 6.99 8.78
N PRO A 135 11.28 8.19 9.30
CA PRO A 135 12.31 8.89 10.04
C PRO A 135 12.82 7.91 11.09
N ALA A 136 14.13 7.66 11.06
CA ALA A 136 14.81 6.81 12.04
C ALA A 136 14.51 7.37 13.43
N GLY A 137 13.49 6.81 14.08
CA GLY A 137 12.90 7.42 15.25
C GLY A 137 11.89 6.48 15.88
N GLY A 138 12.39 5.32 16.33
CA GLY A 138 11.56 4.38 17.09
C GLY A 138 11.88 2.90 16.89
N LEU A 139 13.11 2.54 16.52
CA LEU A 139 13.57 1.19 16.85
C LEU A 139 13.89 1.21 18.35
N ASP A 140 12.99 0.63 19.14
CA ASP A 140 13.18 0.33 20.55
C ASP A 140 14.60 -0.23 20.75
N GLU A 141 15.40 0.36 21.64
CA GLU A 141 16.84 0.03 21.81
C GLU A 141 17.05 -1.48 22.03
N GLY A 142 16.04 -2.18 22.55
CA GLY A 142 16.04 -3.63 22.72
C GLY A 142 16.11 -4.44 21.40
N LEU A 143 15.55 -3.95 20.28
CA LEU A 143 15.61 -4.65 19.00
C LEU A 143 16.98 -4.49 18.32
N LEU A 144 17.63 -3.34 18.50
CA LEU A 144 19.00 -3.10 18.03
C LEU A 144 20.03 -3.90 18.85
N GLU A 145 19.80 -4.11 20.15
CA GLU A 145 20.62 -5.02 20.96
C GLU A 145 20.47 -6.47 20.52
N TYR A 146 19.25 -6.93 20.20
CA TYR A 146 19.01 -8.28 19.70
C TYR A 146 19.75 -8.55 18.38
N LEU A 147 19.70 -7.60 17.43
CA LEU A 147 20.38 -7.73 16.13
C LEU A 147 21.90 -7.61 16.23
N ARG A 148 22.43 -6.85 17.20
CA ARG A 148 23.88 -6.79 17.46
C ARG A 148 24.40 -8.06 18.14
N ALA A 149 23.64 -8.62 19.08
CA ALA A 149 23.99 -9.87 19.74
C ALA A 149 24.03 -11.05 18.76
N ASP A 150 23.15 -11.07 17.76
CA ASP A 150 23.11 -12.13 16.73
C ASP A 150 24.29 -12.07 15.74
N GLN A 151 24.84 -10.88 15.49
CA GLN A 151 26.04 -10.72 14.65
C GLN A 151 27.34 -11.06 15.37
N GLU A 152 27.39 -10.95 16.71
CA GLU A 152 28.56 -11.38 17.49
C GLU A 152 28.63 -12.91 17.67
N THR A 153 27.49 -13.62 17.63
CA THR A 153 27.44 -15.09 17.71
C THR A 153 27.71 -15.78 16.37
N THR A 154 27.45 -15.15 15.22
CA THR A 154 27.76 -15.73 13.89
C THR A 154 29.20 -15.48 13.43
N GLY A 155 29.97 -14.66 14.16
CA GLY A 155 31.38 -14.34 13.87
C GLY A 155 32.42 -15.34 14.39
N ARG A 156 32.05 -16.43 15.08
CA ARG A 156 33.01 -17.45 15.55
C ARG A 156 32.85 -18.80 14.85
N ALA A 157 33.88 -19.07 14.04
CA ALA A 157 34.38 -20.37 13.56
C ALA A 157 33.69 -21.01 12.34
N ARG A 158 34.26 -20.77 11.15
CA ARG A 158 34.41 -21.84 10.16
C ARG A 158 35.54 -22.78 10.62
N PRO A 159 35.30 -24.09 10.79
CA PRO A 159 36.37 -25.04 10.96
C PRO A 159 36.90 -25.42 9.57
N GLY A 160 38.16 -25.10 9.29
CA GLY A 160 38.80 -25.58 8.07
C GLY A 160 40.00 -24.76 7.63
N ASP A 161 41.05 -24.70 8.45
CA ASP A 161 42.39 -25.02 7.95
C ASP A 161 43.33 -25.24 9.14
N ASP A 162 43.71 -26.48 9.39
CA ASP A 162 45.04 -26.80 9.91
C ASP A 162 45.30 -28.31 9.80
N ARG A 163 46.26 -28.70 8.96
CA ARG A 163 47.54 -29.22 9.44
C ARG A 163 48.46 -29.54 8.28
N GLY A 164 49.66 -28.98 8.39
CA GLY A 164 50.77 -29.22 7.49
C GLY A 164 51.28 -30.66 7.45
N ARG A 165 51.93 -30.97 6.33
CA ARG A 165 53.30 -31.49 6.26
C ARG A 165 53.93 -31.05 4.95
#